data_AF-A0A661BU38-F1
#
_entry.id   AF-A0A661BU38-F1
#
_cell.length_a   1.000
_cell.length_b   1.000
_cell.length_c   1.000
_cell.angle_alpha   90.00
_cell.angle_beta   90.00
_cell.angle_gamma   90.00
#
_symmetry.space_group_name_H-M   'P 1'
#
loop_
_entity.id
_entity.type
_entity.pdbx_description
1 polymer ?
#
loop_
_entity_poly.entity_id
_entity_poly.type
_entity_poly.pdbx_seq_one_letter_code
_entity_poly.pdbx_strand_id
1 'polypeptide(L)' 'MSQQKNAFYAQSGGVTSVINATACGVIQTARSHADRIGHVYAGRNGIIGALTEDLIDTGKE' A
#
# COMPACT_ATOMS: atom_id res chain seq x y z
N MET A 1 -10.78 12.80 -18.40
CA MET A 1 -10.77 12.57 -16.93
C MET A 1 -9.34 12.25 -16.56
N SER A 2 -8.68 13.02 -15.70
CA SER A 2 -7.33 12.67 -15.25
C SER A 2 -7.44 11.40 -14.40
N GLN A 3 -6.72 10.35 -14.78
CA GLN A 3 -6.67 9.10 -14.03
C GLN A 3 -6.13 9.37 -12.62
N GLN A 4 -6.80 8.87 -11.58
CA GLN A 4 -6.36 9.02 -10.19
C GLN A 4 -4.98 8.39 -10.02
N LYS A 5 -4.12 9.02 -9.20
CA LYS A 5 -2.79 8.48 -8.92
C LYS A 5 -2.92 7.34 -7.91
N ASN A 6 -2.23 6.24 -8.17
CA ASN A 6 -2.14 5.11 -7.24
C ASN A 6 -1.14 5.42 -6.12
N ALA A 7 -1.26 4.69 -5.01
CA ALA A 7 -0.32 4.74 -3.89
C ALA A 7 0.44 3.41 -3.78
N PHE A 8 1.66 3.49 -3.25
CA PHE A 8 2.49 2.33 -2.93
C PHE A 8 2.86 2.35 -1.44
N TYR A 9 2.71 1.22 -0.76
CA TYR A 9 3.07 1.03 0.64
C TYR A 9 4.08 -0.11 0.79
N ALA A 10 5.11 0.09 1.61
CA ALA A 10 6.05 -0.96 1.95
C ALA A 10 6.52 -0.82 3.39
N GLN A 11 6.64 -1.94 4.09
CA GLN A 11 7.31 -2.02 5.38
C GLN A 11 8.79 -2.30 5.16
N SER A 12 9.65 -1.75 6.01
CA SER A 12 11.10 -1.93 5.95
C SER A 12 11.66 -2.13 7.34
N GLY A 13 12.76 -2.89 7.44
CA GLY A 13 13.38 -3.26 8.71
C GLY A 13 12.66 -4.40 9.45
N GLY A 14 12.94 -4.53 10.75
CA GLY A 14 12.31 -5.52 11.60
C GLY A 14 10.83 -5.20 11.88
N VAL A 15 9.98 -6.21 11.84
CA VAL A 15 8.56 -6.07 12.18
C VAL A 15 8.37 -5.71 13.65
N THR A 16 7.26 -5.04 13.95
CA THR A 16 6.86 -4.74 15.33
C THR A 16 5.43 -5.21 15.57
N SER A 17 5.02 -5.31 16.84
CA SER A 17 3.66 -5.73 17.22
C SER A 17 2.55 -4.83 16.67
N VAL A 18 2.87 -3.60 16.26
CA VAL A 18 1.90 -2.58 15.87
C VAL A 18 2.04 -2.08 14.44
N ILE A 19 3.03 -2.56 13.67
CA ILE A 19 3.28 -2.03 12.32
C ILE A 19 2.08 -2.21 11.37
N ASN A 20 1.24 -3.21 11.61
CA ASN A 20 0.01 -3.44 10.86
C ASN A 20 -1.10 -2.42 11.19
N ALA A 21 -1.07 -1.78 12.36
CA ALA A 21 -1.99 -0.69 12.67
C ALA A 21 -1.69 0.53 11.77
N THR A 22 -0.41 0.82 11.52
CA THR A 22 0.00 1.84 10.55
C THR A 22 -0.43 1.47 9.13
N ALA A 23 -0.18 0.22 8.70
CA ALA A 23 -0.62 -0.27 7.38
C ALA A 23 -2.13 -0.11 7.19
N CYS A 24 -2.91 -0.53 8.20
CA CYS A 24 -4.36 -0.39 8.23
C CYS A 24 -4.79 1.07 8.10
N GLY A 25 -4.21 1.99 8.88
CA GLY A 25 -4.52 3.41 8.82
C GLY A 25 -4.24 4.02 7.44
N VAL A 26 -3.12 3.68 6.81
CA VAL A 26 -2.78 4.12 5.45
C VAL A 26 -3.81 3.62 4.44
N ILE A 27 -4.09 2.31 4.43
CA ILE A 27 -4.98 1.68 3.46
C ILE A 27 -6.42 2.19 3.62
N GLN A 28 -6.94 2.25 4.84
CA GLN A 28 -8.30 2.74 5.10
C GLN A 28 -8.44 4.22 4.71
N THR A 29 -7.46 5.06 5.04
CA THR A 29 -7.51 6.48 4.68
C THR A 29 -7.46 6.67 3.17
N ALA A 30 -6.61 5.93 2.46
CA ALA A 30 -6.55 5.97 1.00
C ALA A 30 -7.89 5.56 0.37
N ARG A 31 -8.52 4.49 0.87
CA ARG A 31 -9.85 4.04 0.43
C ARG A 31 -10.94 5.08 0.70
N SER A 32 -10.90 5.77 1.84
CA SER A 32 -11.83 6.85 2.17
C SER A 32 -11.66 8.09 1.28
N HIS A 33 -10.54 8.21 0.56
CA HIS A 33 -10.24 9.30 -0.37
C HIS A 33 -10.04 8.77 -1.80
N ALA A 34 -10.89 7.83 -2.21
CA ALA A 34 -10.86 7.21 -3.55
C ALA A 34 -11.09 8.20 -4.70
N ASP A 35 -11.60 9.39 -4.40
CA ASP A 35 -11.69 10.53 -5.31
C ASP A 35 -10.30 11.11 -5.67
N ARG A 36 -9.28 10.88 -4.83
CA ARG A 36 -7.91 11.41 -4.97
C ARG A 36 -6.87 10.32 -5.19
N ILE A 37 -7.04 9.16 -4.57
CA ILE A 37 -6.10 8.03 -4.62
C ILE A 37 -6.80 6.84 -5.29
N GLY A 38 -6.18 6.30 -6.33
CA GLY A 38 -6.66 5.11 -7.01
C GLY A 38 -6.38 3.83 -6.21
N HIS A 39 -5.68 2.88 -6.83
CA HIS A 39 -5.29 1.64 -6.17
C HIS A 39 -4.18 1.87 -5.14
N VAL A 40 -4.19 1.04 -4.10
CA VAL A 40 -3.10 0.95 -3.13
C VAL A 40 -2.40 -0.38 -3.32
N TYR A 41 -1.16 -0.33 -3.81
CA TYR A 41 -0.31 -1.50 -3.95
C TYR A 41 0.64 -1.61 -2.76
N ALA A 42 0.92 -2.83 -2.32
CA ALA A 42 1.92 -3.11 -1.30
C ALA A 42 3.07 -3.94 -1.87
N GLY A 43 4.30 -3.63 -1.49
CA GLY A 43 5.46 -4.42 -1.91
C GLY A 43 5.55 -5.72 -1.10
N ARG A 44 5.58 -6.88 -1.77
CA ARG A 44 5.88 -8.14 -1.06
C ARG A 44 7.30 -8.07 -0.51
N ASN A 45 7.48 -8.42 0.77
CA ASN A 45 8.78 -8.32 1.45
C ASN A 45 9.37 -6.89 1.44
N GLY A 46 8.51 -5.87 1.49
CA GLY A 46 8.92 -4.48 1.59
C GLY A 46 9.39 -3.90 0.26
N ILE A 47 10.46 -3.09 0.28
CA ILE A 47 10.96 -2.40 -0.92
C ILE A 47 11.45 -3.38 -2.00
N ILE A 48 11.91 -4.58 -1.60
CA ILE A 48 12.38 -5.60 -2.55
C ILE A 48 11.26 -6.03 -3.50
N GLY A 49 10.01 -6.15 -3.04
CA GLY A 49 8.87 -6.42 -3.91
C GLY A 49 8.63 -5.33 -4.94
N ALA A 50 8.91 -4.06 -4.61
CA ALA A 50 8.83 -2.97 -5.60
C ALA A 50 9.90 -3.11 -6.69
N LEU A 51 11.14 -3.41 -6.29
CA LEU A 51 12.27 -3.55 -7.22
C LEU A 51 12.15 -4.78 -8.13
N THR A 52 11.40 -5.79 -7.68
CA THR A 52 11.20 -7.06 -8.40
C THR A 52 9.81 -7.18 -9.02
N GLU A 53 9.01 -6.11 -8.97
CA GLU A 53 7.63 -6.06 -9.46
C GLU A 53 6.68 -7.10 -8.82
N ASP A 54 7.02 -7.61 -7.63
CA ASP A 54 6.18 -8.46 -6.79
C ASP A 54 5.29 -7.59 -5.88
N LEU A 55 4.19 -7.14 -6.46
CA LEU A 55 3.21 -6.23 -5.85
C LEU A 55 1.94 -6.97 -5.43
N ILE A 56 1.41 -6.58 -4.26
CA ILE A 56 0.11 -7.00 -3.74
C ILE A 56 -0.89 -5.88 -4.00
N ASP A 57 -1.99 -6.18 -4.71
CA ASP A 57 -3.13 -5.26 -4.79
C ASP A 57 -3.96 -5.40 -3.52
N THR A 58 -3.85 -4.43 -2.62
CA THR A 58 -4.54 -4.48 -1.32
C THR A 58 -6.06 -4.39 -1.45
N GLY A 59 -6.62 -4.11 -2.63
CA GLY A 59 -8.07 -4.12 -2.85
C GLY A 59 -8.64 -5.49 -3.27
N LYS A 60 -7.77 -6.44 -3.65
CA LYS A 60 -8.16 -7.79 -4.07
C LYS A 60 -7.94 -8.85 -2.99
N GLU A 61 -7.12 -8.54 -2.00
CA GLU A 61 -6.85 -9.34 -0.80
C GLU A 61 -7.64 -8.78 0.40
#